data_AF-A0A8T0H7J8-F1
#
_entry.id   AF-A0A8T0H7J8-F1
#
_cell.length_a   1.000
_cell.length_b   1.000
_cell.length_c   1.000
_cell.angle_alpha   90.00
_cell.angle_beta   90.00
_cell.angle_gamma   90.00
#
_symmetry.space_group_name_H-M   'P 1'
#
loop_
_entity.id
_entity.type
_entity.pdbx_description
1 polymer ?
#
loop_
_entity_poly.entity_id
_entity_poly.type
_entity_poly.pdbx_seq_one_letter_code
_entity_poly.pdbx_strand_id
1 'polypeptide(L)'
;MHSYPRSAMACHARFSCAQTLPSSSLRCNPANQPGLRSGGVANLGLIRSRNTVRWGVRAAVSETMGSNETSWVEFPKLSSAGKQLMESVAVMMDRELGALIKDSKTPADVRSFQGGTGEGSVTLRAGRLGSKIDLVLGSWLNCSLSFGALNIATLIAMMGLTSDAPHLLFEFIQSGPDSLVLVLDLVPRTDLVVDPEYLARFYENSGLEDIRQTFEKHPQTQPHRPSALYLRSIVSPTALLYEISGEGVEGGLDAVIADLVQPAAVKVVQTWVKSFKYLGRAMDSDAMAYMKTRDDLIKRKGVEVDLSANMPRLFGQEIADRVVAAFRKGV
;
A
#
# COMPACT_ATOMS: atom_id res chain seq x y z
N MET A 1 0.39 -4.39 56.71
CA MET A 1 1.42 -3.34 56.60
C MET A 1 2.46 -3.85 55.63
N HIS A 2 2.79 -3.28 54.47
CA HIS A 2 2.47 -2.04 53.78
C HIS A 2 2.71 -2.34 52.27
N SER A 3 1.65 -2.30 51.44
CA SER A 3 1.31 -1.24 50.47
C SER A 3 2.05 -1.34 49.12
N TYR A 4 1.32 -1.84 48.12
CA TYR A 4 1.54 -1.61 46.68
C TYR A 4 1.26 -0.15 46.30
N PRO A 5 1.95 0.43 45.31
CA PRO A 5 1.40 1.51 44.53
C PRO A 5 0.70 0.97 43.27
N ARG A 6 -0.59 1.31 43.16
CA ARG A 6 -1.34 1.38 41.89
C ARG A 6 -0.94 2.67 41.17
N SER A 7 -0.89 2.59 39.83
CA SER A 7 -1.55 3.52 38.89
C SER A 7 -0.64 3.89 37.71
N ALA A 8 -0.92 3.31 36.55
CA ALA A 8 -0.78 3.97 35.26
C ALA A 8 -1.88 3.37 34.35
N MET A 9 -2.81 4.23 33.95
CA MET A 9 -3.94 3.91 33.08
C MET A 9 -3.42 3.48 31.71
N ALA A 10 -3.60 2.20 31.35
CA ALA A 10 -3.47 1.75 29.98
C ALA A 10 -4.74 2.15 29.20
N CYS A 11 -4.59 3.11 28.29
CA CYS A 11 -5.64 3.50 27.35
C CYS A 11 -5.75 2.40 26.28
N HIS A 12 -6.62 1.41 26.51
CA HIS A 12 -6.91 0.37 25.52
C HIS A 12 -7.76 0.94 24.37
N ALA A 13 -7.13 1.35 23.28
CA ALA A 13 -7.81 1.56 22.01
C ALA A 13 -8.07 0.20 21.35
N ARG A 14 -9.24 -0.41 21.61
CA ARG A 14 -9.71 -1.59 20.89
C ARG A 14 -10.12 -1.19 19.47
N PHE A 15 -9.25 -1.36 18.49
CA PHE A 15 -9.64 -1.34 17.08
C PHE A 15 -10.17 -2.72 16.66
N SER A 16 -11.45 -2.96 17.01
CA SER A 16 -12.27 -3.98 16.35
C SER A 16 -13.35 -3.24 15.58
N CYS A 17 -13.26 -3.23 14.24
CA CYS A 17 -14.32 -2.71 13.38
C CYS A 17 -15.42 -3.74 13.11
N ALA A 18 -15.68 -4.67 14.04
CA ALA A 18 -16.74 -5.66 13.91
C ALA A 18 -17.49 -5.88 15.23
N GLN A 19 -18.83 -5.93 15.11
CA GLN A 19 -19.91 -6.27 16.08
C GLN A 19 -20.58 -5.03 16.74
N THR A 20 -21.92 -4.78 16.72
CA THR A 20 -23.10 -5.68 16.78
C THR A 20 -24.44 -4.99 16.31
N LEU A 21 -25.30 -5.79 15.66
CA LEU A 21 -26.75 -5.81 15.24
C LEU A 21 -27.84 -4.90 15.94
N PRO A 22 -29.11 -4.73 15.45
CA PRO A 22 -29.96 -5.72 14.74
C PRO A 22 -30.85 -5.27 13.55
N SER A 23 -31.43 -6.30 12.93
CA SER A 23 -32.34 -6.41 11.79
C SER A 23 -33.67 -5.65 11.87
N SER A 24 -34.08 -5.06 10.75
CA SER A 24 -35.49 -4.98 10.34
C SER A 24 -35.65 -4.86 8.82
N SER A 25 -36.50 -5.74 8.30
CA SER A 25 -36.97 -5.93 6.92
C SER A 25 -37.71 -4.73 6.31
N LEU A 26 -37.64 -4.54 4.98
CA LEU A 26 -38.77 -4.69 4.01
C LEU A 26 -38.52 -4.04 2.61
N ARG A 27 -38.67 -4.88 1.57
CA ARG A 27 -39.35 -4.71 0.25
C ARG A 27 -38.92 -3.66 -0.80
N CYS A 28 -38.35 -4.22 -1.89
CA CYS A 28 -38.62 -4.11 -3.33
C CYS A 28 -39.44 -2.95 -3.98
N ASN A 29 -38.76 -2.21 -4.89
CA ASN A 29 -39.00 -1.98 -6.36
C ASN A 29 -40.34 -1.41 -6.89
N PRO A 30 -40.46 -0.97 -8.18
CA PRO A 30 -39.49 -0.45 -9.18
C PRO A 30 -40.04 0.74 -10.05
N ALA A 31 -39.30 1.08 -11.13
CA ALA A 31 -39.73 1.62 -12.44
C ALA A 31 -39.47 3.11 -12.74
N ASN A 32 -38.56 3.42 -13.69
CA ASN A 32 -38.83 3.66 -15.12
C ASN A 32 -37.68 4.43 -15.80
N GLN A 33 -37.20 3.91 -16.93
CA GLN A 33 -36.46 4.62 -18.01
C GLN A 33 -37.47 5.40 -18.91
N PRO A 34 -37.14 5.98 -20.10
CA PRO A 34 -35.85 6.24 -20.80
C PRO A 34 -35.74 7.63 -21.48
N GLY A 35 -34.59 7.86 -22.14
CA GLY A 35 -34.48 8.63 -23.40
C GLY A 35 -33.79 10.00 -23.29
N LEU A 36 -33.08 10.54 -24.28
CA LEU A 36 -32.58 10.14 -25.61
C LEU A 36 -31.89 11.40 -26.17
N ARG A 37 -30.71 11.27 -26.82
CA ARG A 37 -30.17 12.14 -27.89
C ARG A 37 -29.84 13.62 -27.53
N SER A 38 -28.94 14.36 -28.17
CA SER A 38 -27.93 14.18 -29.23
C SER A 38 -27.29 15.55 -29.49
N GLY A 39 -26.01 15.59 -29.91
CA GLY A 39 -25.63 16.40 -31.09
C GLY A 39 -24.69 17.60 -30.92
N GLY A 40 -23.74 17.68 -31.87
CA GLY A 40 -23.07 18.90 -32.35
C GLY A 40 -21.78 19.28 -31.62
N VAL A 41 -20.55 18.96 -32.04
CA VAL A 41 -19.83 19.10 -33.32
C VAL A 41 -19.40 20.54 -33.64
N ALA A 42 -18.07 20.69 -33.73
CA ALA A 42 -17.29 21.59 -34.62
C ALA A 42 -17.21 23.09 -34.28
N ASN A 43 -16.12 23.82 -34.58
CA ASN A 43 -14.74 23.57 -35.01
C ASN A 43 -14.10 24.97 -35.24
N LEU A 44 -12.78 25.02 -35.43
CA LEU A 44 -12.00 26.07 -36.14
C LEU A 44 -11.90 27.45 -35.46
N GLY A 45 -10.76 28.14 -35.46
CA GLY A 45 -9.48 27.95 -36.13
C GLY A 45 -8.56 29.15 -35.79
N LEU A 46 -7.23 28.99 -35.96
CA LEU A 46 -6.44 29.64 -37.04
C LEU A 46 -6.18 31.15 -36.74
N ILE A 47 -4.97 31.72 -36.56
CA ILE A 47 -3.80 31.79 -37.46
C ILE A 47 -2.72 32.75 -36.87
N ARG A 48 -1.42 32.40 -37.06
CA ARG A 48 -0.17 33.19 -37.41
C ARG A 48 0.05 34.64 -36.91
N SER A 49 1.26 35.22 -36.83
CA SER A 49 2.68 34.81 -36.85
C SER A 49 3.58 36.08 -36.74
N ARG A 50 4.87 35.90 -36.36
CA ARG A 50 6.11 36.64 -36.79
C ARG A 50 6.23 38.13 -36.41
N ASN A 51 7.40 38.73 -36.11
CA ASN A 51 8.82 38.35 -36.20
C ASN A 51 9.72 39.39 -35.45
N THR A 52 10.92 38.95 -35.00
CA THR A 52 12.21 39.69 -34.84
C THR A 52 12.33 40.82 -33.78
N VAL A 53 13.44 41.09 -33.04
CA VAL A 53 14.90 41.10 -33.31
C VAL A 53 15.71 40.89 -31.99
N ARG A 54 16.93 40.34 -32.13
CA ARG A 54 18.03 40.12 -31.15
C ARG A 54 18.56 41.40 -30.44
N TRP A 55 18.88 41.28 -29.15
CA TRP A 55 20.07 41.87 -28.51
C TRP A 55 20.64 40.87 -27.49
N GLY A 56 21.96 40.66 -27.53
CA GLY A 56 22.65 39.69 -26.69
C GLY A 56 23.14 40.31 -25.38
N VAL A 57 22.88 39.61 -24.28
CA VAL A 57 23.64 39.69 -23.02
C VAL A 57 23.84 38.26 -22.55
N ARG A 58 25.10 37.85 -22.32
CA ARG A 58 25.43 36.58 -21.67
C ARG A 58 24.91 36.65 -20.23
N ALA A 59 23.77 36.01 -19.99
CA ALA A 59 23.38 35.56 -18.66
C ALA A 59 23.65 34.06 -18.60
N ALA A 60 24.29 33.60 -17.52
CA ALA A 60 24.44 32.19 -17.23
C ALA A 60 23.07 31.53 -17.31
N VAL A 61 22.92 30.57 -18.22
CA VAL A 61 21.73 29.73 -18.25
C VAL A 61 21.84 28.86 -17.01
N SER A 62 21.13 29.28 -15.96
CA SER A 62 20.62 28.36 -14.97
C SER A 62 19.81 27.35 -15.76
N GLU A 63 20.37 26.16 -15.96
CA GLU A 63 19.60 24.99 -16.35
C GLU A 63 18.53 24.83 -15.26
N THR A 64 17.35 25.36 -15.53
CA THR A 64 16.12 24.92 -14.91
C THR A 64 16.08 23.42 -15.18
N MET A 65 16.41 22.65 -14.13
CA MET A 65 16.19 21.21 -14.09
C MET A 65 14.78 20.97 -14.60
N GLY A 66 14.72 20.33 -15.75
CA GLY A 66 13.47 19.98 -16.40
C GLY A 66 12.62 19.15 -15.44
N SER A 67 11.33 19.46 -15.43
CA SER A 67 10.22 18.63 -14.97
C SER A 67 10.45 17.84 -13.68
N ASN A 68 9.72 18.21 -12.61
CA ASN A 68 9.29 17.24 -11.59
C ASN A 68 8.92 15.93 -12.30
N GLU A 69 9.77 14.91 -12.20
CA GLU A 69 9.32 13.54 -12.42
C GLU A 69 8.22 13.33 -11.38
N THR A 70 6.98 13.39 -11.84
CA THR A 70 5.81 13.16 -10.98
C THR A 70 5.96 11.78 -10.38
N SER A 71 6.17 11.72 -9.06
CA SER A 71 6.21 10.45 -8.33
C SER A 71 4.97 9.63 -8.70
N TRP A 72 5.14 8.33 -8.96
CA TRP A 72 4.02 7.48 -9.37
C TRP A 72 2.98 7.30 -8.25
N VAL A 73 3.35 7.63 -7.01
CA VAL A 73 2.49 7.70 -5.82
C VAL A 73 3.07 8.73 -4.85
N GLU A 74 2.20 9.42 -4.10
CA GLU A 74 2.58 10.42 -3.09
C GLU A 74 1.86 10.12 -1.77
N PHE A 75 2.38 10.61 -0.64
CA PHE A 75 1.80 10.33 0.68
C PHE A 75 1.57 11.62 1.49
N PRO A 76 0.63 12.49 1.06
CA PRO A 76 0.55 13.87 1.54
C PRO A 76 0.06 14.03 3.00
N LYS A 77 -0.47 12.97 3.62
CA LYS A 77 -1.12 13.03 4.94
C LYS A 77 -0.35 12.31 6.04
N LEU A 78 0.79 11.71 5.73
CA LEU A 78 1.68 11.11 6.72
C LEU A 78 2.48 12.19 7.46
N SER A 79 3.07 11.81 8.58
CA SER A 79 4.11 12.62 9.23
C SER A 79 5.33 12.83 8.32
N SER A 80 6.25 13.72 8.70
CA SER A 80 7.41 14.03 7.84
C SER A 80 8.28 12.80 7.61
N ALA A 81 8.60 12.07 8.69
CA ALA A 81 9.41 10.85 8.58
C ALA A 81 8.65 9.73 7.86
N GLY A 82 7.36 9.56 8.13
CA GLY A 82 6.51 8.57 7.45
C GLY A 82 6.41 8.82 5.95
N LYS A 83 6.19 10.07 5.54
CA LYS A 83 6.19 10.49 4.13
C LYS A 83 7.54 10.20 3.48
N GLN A 84 8.64 10.64 4.08
CA GLN A 84 9.99 10.42 3.55
C GLN A 84 10.27 8.93 3.34
N LEU A 85 9.91 8.09 4.32
CA LEU A 85 10.06 6.64 4.22
C LEU A 85 9.26 6.08 3.05
N MET A 86 7.95 6.31 3.01
CA MET A 86 7.08 5.73 1.99
C MET A 86 7.43 6.20 0.57
N GLU A 87 7.78 7.48 0.40
CA GLU A 87 8.24 8.01 -0.88
C GLU A 87 9.61 7.42 -1.29
N SER A 88 10.54 7.25 -0.34
CA SER A 88 11.84 6.63 -0.64
C SER A 88 11.69 5.18 -1.11
N VAL A 89 10.77 4.42 -0.52
CA VAL A 89 10.47 3.05 -0.94
C VAL A 89 9.74 3.05 -2.29
N ALA A 90 8.80 3.96 -2.51
CA ALA A 90 8.13 4.10 -3.80
C ALA A 90 9.12 4.40 -4.94
N VAL A 91 10.11 5.28 -4.71
CA VAL A 91 11.20 5.56 -5.66
C VAL A 91 12.07 4.33 -5.90
N MET A 92 12.40 3.58 -4.84
CA MET A 92 13.13 2.32 -4.97
C MET A 92 12.35 1.33 -5.84
N MET A 93 11.06 1.13 -5.57
CA MET A 93 10.21 0.26 -6.38
C MET A 93 10.16 0.74 -7.84
N ASP A 94 10.03 2.03 -8.08
CA ASP A 94 9.98 2.56 -9.44
C ASP A 94 11.27 2.28 -10.22
N ARG A 95 12.42 2.53 -9.59
CA ARG A 95 13.75 2.24 -10.16
C ARG A 95 13.92 0.76 -10.50
N GLU A 96 13.50 -0.13 -9.61
CA GLU A 96 13.71 -1.57 -9.78
C GLU A 96 12.68 -2.23 -10.71
N LEU A 97 11.48 -1.66 -10.83
CA LEU A 97 10.35 -2.26 -11.55
C LEU A 97 9.99 -1.53 -12.85
N GLY A 98 10.49 -0.33 -13.11
CA GLY A 98 10.05 0.51 -14.24
C GLY A 98 10.08 -0.19 -15.60
N ALA A 99 11.13 -0.98 -15.87
CA ALA A 99 11.24 -1.78 -17.09
C ALA A 99 10.27 -2.99 -17.14
N LEU A 100 9.76 -3.42 -16.00
CA LEU A 100 8.92 -4.62 -15.82
C LEU A 100 7.41 -4.31 -15.81
N ILE A 101 7.03 -3.05 -15.62
CA ILE A 101 5.65 -2.61 -15.47
C ILE A 101 5.22 -1.64 -16.57
N LYS A 102 3.92 -1.56 -16.80
CA LYS A 102 3.27 -0.60 -17.70
C LYS A 102 2.95 0.69 -16.95
N ASP A 103 2.72 1.75 -17.71
CA ASP A 103 2.12 2.97 -17.16
C ASP A 103 0.75 2.67 -16.53
N SER A 104 0.40 3.47 -15.53
CA SER A 104 -0.88 3.31 -14.86
C SER A 104 -2.04 3.62 -15.80
N LYS A 105 -3.04 2.73 -15.79
CA LYS A 105 -4.35 2.95 -16.42
C LYS A 105 -5.45 3.20 -15.39
N THR A 106 -5.07 3.53 -14.16
CA THR A 106 -6.04 3.78 -13.10
C THR A 106 -6.86 5.03 -13.44
N PRO A 107 -8.20 4.95 -13.42
CA PRO A 107 -9.07 6.09 -13.69
C PRO A 107 -8.76 7.30 -12.81
N ALA A 108 -8.97 8.50 -13.33
CA ALA A 108 -8.67 9.75 -12.61
C ALA A 108 -9.47 9.88 -11.29
N ASP A 109 -10.72 9.43 -11.31
CA ASP A 109 -11.65 9.37 -10.17
C ASP A 109 -11.34 8.25 -9.16
N VAL A 110 -10.31 7.44 -9.42
CA VAL A 110 -9.72 6.45 -8.48
C VAL A 110 -8.33 6.90 -8.02
N ARG A 111 -7.58 7.61 -8.87
CA ARG A 111 -6.30 8.25 -8.50
C ARG A 111 -6.48 9.45 -7.57
N SER A 112 -7.67 10.01 -7.49
CA SER A 112 -8.05 10.97 -6.45
C SER A 112 -9.55 10.90 -6.23
N PHE A 113 -9.95 10.64 -5.00
CA PHE A 113 -11.35 10.63 -4.59
C PHE A 113 -11.52 11.23 -3.21
N GLN A 114 -12.68 11.82 -2.98
CA GLN A 114 -13.11 12.33 -1.69
C GLN A 114 -14.57 11.93 -1.48
N GLY A 115 -14.90 11.46 -0.29
CA GLY A 115 -16.25 11.05 0.05
C GLY A 115 -16.38 10.70 1.52
N GLY A 116 -17.61 10.81 2.04
CA GLY A 116 -17.89 10.56 3.45
C GLY A 116 -17.04 11.44 4.36
N THR A 117 -16.17 10.80 5.15
CA THR A 117 -15.29 11.46 6.14
C THR A 117 -13.83 11.55 5.70
N GLY A 118 -13.54 11.21 4.44
CA GLY A 118 -12.17 11.04 4.00
C GLY A 118 -11.90 11.34 2.53
N GLU A 119 -10.63 11.23 2.19
CA GLU A 119 -10.09 11.31 0.84
C GLU A 119 -9.00 10.26 0.64
N GLY A 120 -8.67 9.97 -0.61
CA GLY A 120 -7.65 8.99 -0.92
C GLY A 120 -7.27 8.95 -2.39
N SER A 121 -6.28 8.11 -2.64
CA SER A 121 -5.72 7.85 -3.97
C SER A 121 -5.35 6.38 -4.07
N VAL A 122 -5.63 5.77 -5.22
CA VAL A 122 -5.12 4.47 -5.58
C VAL A 122 -4.49 4.56 -6.97
N THR A 123 -3.28 4.03 -7.10
CA THR A 123 -2.57 3.89 -8.37
C THR A 123 -2.19 2.43 -8.57
N LEU A 124 -2.59 1.87 -9.71
CA LEU A 124 -2.32 0.50 -10.13
C LEU A 124 -1.48 0.50 -11.40
N ARG A 125 -0.48 -0.37 -11.44
CA ARG A 125 0.39 -0.59 -12.59
C ARG A 125 0.54 -2.08 -12.84
N ALA A 126 0.10 -2.53 -14.00
CA ALA A 126 0.18 -3.93 -14.38
C ALA A 126 1.57 -4.29 -14.93
N GLY A 127 1.97 -5.54 -14.77
CA GLY A 127 3.13 -6.12 -15.42
C GLY A 127 3.07 -6.04 -16.94
N ARG A 128 4.25 -5.98 -17.57
CA ARG A 128 4.40 -6.23 -19.01
C ARG A 128 4.14 -7.70 -19.33
N LEU A 129 3.86 -8.01 -20.58
CA LEU A 129 3.68 -9.39 -21.02
C LEU A 129 4.97 -10.18 -20.74
N GLY A 130 4.86 -11.33 -20.08
CA GLY A 130 6.01 -12.14 -19.67
C GLY A 130 6.82 -11.57 -18.50
N SER A 131 6.35 -10.50 -17.86
CA SER A 131 7.02 -9.90 -16.71
C SER A 131 7.03 -10.82 -15.50
N LYS A 132 8.06 -10.67 -14.66
CA LYS A 132 8.10 -11.24 -13.30
C LYS A 132 7.16 -10.52 -12.33
N ILE A 133 6.56 -9.41 -12.73
CA ILE A 133 5.60 -8.63 -11.94
C ILE A 133 4.21 -8.80 -12.54
N ASP A 134 3.21 -9.00 -11.69
CA ASP A 134 1.80 -9.04 -12.09
C ASP A 134 1.15 -7.67 -11.89
N LEU A 135 1.28 -7.13 -10.66
CA LEU A 135 0.62 -5.89 -10.25
C LEU A 135 1.49 -5.14 -9.26
N VAL A 136 1.58 -3.82 -9.42
CA VAL A 136 2.06 -2.89 -8.41
C VAL A 136 0.93 -1.97 -8.01
N LEU A 137 0.74 -1.80 -6.70
CA LEU A 137 -0.23 -0.89 -6.10
C LEU A 137 0.49 0.10 -5.20
N GLY A 138 0.12 1.36 -5.34
CA GLY A 138 0.43 2.42 -4.38
C GLY A 138 -0.87 3.14 -4.03
N SER A 139 -1.15 3.31 -2.75
CA SER A 139 -2.33 4.03 -2.31
C SER A 139 -2.10 4.79 -1.02
N TRP A 140 -2.90 5.82 -0.82
CA TRP A 140 -3.05 6.47 0.47
C TRP A 140 -4.51 6.79 0.75
N LEU A 141 -4.89 6.70 2.02
CA LEU A 141 -6.22 7.02 2.52
C LEU A 141 -6.06 7.95 3.73
N ASN A 142 -6.91 8.96 3.80
CA ASN A 142 -7.06 9.82 4.97
C ASN A 142 -8.54 9.83 5.36
N CYS A 143 -8.83 9.57 6.63
CA CYS A 143 -10.18 9.62 7.17
C CYS A 143 -10.19 10.38 8.49
N SER A 144 -11.19 11.24 8.67
CA SER A 144 -11.46 11.89 9.94
C SER A 144 -12.39 11.02 10.78
N LEU A 145 -11.86 10.49 11.89
CA LEU A 145 -12.62 9.69 12.85
C LEU A 145 -12.87 10.50 14.12
N SER A 146 -13.81 10.04 14.96
CA SER A 146 -14.19 10.74 16.21
C SER A 146 -13.03 10.90 17.21
N PHE A 147 -11.98 10.09 17.06
CA PHE A 147 -10.79 10.08 17.92
C PHE A 147 -9.52 10.57 17.19
N GLY A 148 -9.65 11.13 15.99
CA GLY A 148 -8.53 11.70 15.24
C GLY A 148 -8.46 11.26 13.78
N ALA A 149 -7.41 11.69 13.10
CA ALA A 149 -7.15 11.30 11.72
C ALA A 149 -6.55 9.89 11.64
N LEU A 150 -7.08 9.09 10.74
CA LEU A 150 -6.52 7.82 10.30
C LEU A 150 -5.87 8.05 8.93
N ASN A 151 -4.57 7.80 8.85
CA ASN A 151 -3.80 7.86 7.62
C ASN A 151 -3.27 6.47 7.29
N ILE A 152 -3.54 5.97 6.09
CA ILE A 152 -3.05 4.68 5.62
C ILE A 152 -2.24 4.95 4.36
N ALA A 153 -1.04 4.40 4.29
CA ALA A 153 -0.24 4.36 3.08
C ALA A 153 0.11 2.89 2.79
N THR A 154 -0.07 2.48 1.54
CA THR A 154 0.11 1.09 1.13
C THR A 154 0.93 1.01 -0.14
N LEU A 155 1.92 0.12 -0.14
CA LEU A 155 2.70 -0.29 -1.29
C LEU A 155 2.65 -1.82 -1.39
N ILE A 156 2.23 -2.33 -2.54
CA ILE A 156 2.19 -3.77 -2.82
C ILE A 156 2.86 -4.03 -4.16
N ALA A 157 3.67 -5.08 -4.23
CA ALA A 157 4.12 -5.66 -5.49
C ALA A 157 3.82 -7.16 -5.52
N MET A 158 2.86 -7.53 -6.37
CA MET A 158 2.51 -8.90 -6.67
C MET A 158 3.39 -9.40 -7.81
N MET A 159 4.00 -10.55 -7.58
CA MET A 159 4.88 -11.23 -8.53
C MET A 159 4.04 -12.01 -9.54
N GLY A 160 4.52 -12.09 -10.78
CA GLY A 160 3.93 -12.86 -11.86
C GLY A 160 4.23 -14.35 -11.75
N LEU A 161 3.63 -15.15 -12.63
CA LEU A 161 3.74 -16.61 -12.62
C LEU A 161 5.07 -17.14 -13.17
N THR A 162 5.94 -16.27 -13.71
CA THR A 162 7.22 -16.71 -14.30
C THR A 162 8.33 -16.90 -13.25
N SER A 163 8.07 -16.56 -12.00
CA SER A 163 8.99 -16.71 -10.88
C SER A 163 8.23 -17.10 -9.62
N ASP A 164 8.87 -17.82 -8.71
CA ASP A 164 8.33 -18.17 -7.38
C ASP A 164 8.60 -17.13 -6.29
N ALA A 165 9.35 -16.06 -6.57
CA ALA A 165 9.73 -15.07 -5.57
C ALA A 165 8.52 -14.48 -4.81
N PRO A 166 8.66 -14.17 -3.50
CA PRO A 166 7.55 -13.69 -2.67
C PRO A 166 7.03 -12.32 -3.11
N HIS A 167 5.78 -12.01 -2.74
CA HIS A 167 5.22 -10.67 -2.94
C HIS A 167 5.80 -9.69 -1.91
N LEU A 168 5.69 -8.39 -2.19
CA LEU A 168 5.93 -7.34 -1.20
C LEU A 168 4.59 -6.79 -0.71
N LEU A 169 4.41 -6.73 0.60
CA LEU A 169 3.32 -6.02 1.28
C LEU A 169 3.92 -5.00 2.25
N PHE A 170 3.57 -3.73 2.10
CA PHE A 170 3.95 -2.67 3.02
C PHE A 170 2.76 -1.75 3.27
N GLU A 171 2.17 -1.83 4.46
CA GLU A 171 1.17 -0.89 4.97
C GLU A 171 1.73 -0.12 6.16
N PHE A 172 1.45 1.17 6.13
CA PHE A 172 1.84 2.15 7.12
C PHE A 172 0.57 2.87 7.58
N ILE A 173 0.07 2.49 8.76
CA ILE A 173 -1.23 2.91 9.27
C ILE A 173 -1.00 3.81 10.48
N GLN A 174 -1.04 5.12 10.28
CA GLN A 174 -0.82 6.10 11.33
C GLN A 174 -2.16 6.60 11.88
N SER A 175 -2.33 6.52 13.19
CA SER A 175 -3.53 7.01 13.91
C SER A 175 -3.11 8.08 14.91
N GLY A 176 -3.28 9.36 14.55
CA GLY A 176 -2.81 10.48 15.36
C GLY A 176 -1.28 10.69 15.34
N PRO A 177 -0.75 11.49 16.28
CA PRO A 177 0.66 11.89 16.26
C PRO A 177 1.63 10.82 16.76
N ASP A 178 1.19 9.93 17.66
CA ASP A 178 2.09 9.05 18.42
C ASP A 178 1.88 7.56 18.14
N SER A 179 0.97 7.18 17.23
CA SER A 179 0.66 5.76 16.98
C SER A 179 0.77 5.40 15.50
N LEU A 180 1.52 4.32 15.26
CA LEU A 180 1.70 3.68 13.97
C LEU A 180 1.44 2.18 14.11
N VAL A 181 0.69 1.60 13.19
CA VAL A 181 0.69 0.16 12.92
C VAL A 181 1.47 -0.07 11.64
N LEU A 182 2.53 -0.89 11.75
CA LEU A 182 3.35 -1.34 10.64
C LEU A 182 2.97 -2.76 10.25
N VAL A 183 2.67 -2.95 8.97
CA VAL A 183 2.55 -4.27 8.34
C VAL A 183 3.55 -4.30 7.19
N LEU A 184 4.66 -5.01 7.36
CA LEU A 184 5.67 -5.14 6.32
C LEU A 184 6.13 -6.60 6.22
N ASP A 185 5.97 -7.18 5.04
CA ASP A 185 6.24 -8.58 4.82
C ASP A 185 6.65 -8.92 3.38
N LEU A 186 7.40 -10.02 3.26
CA LEU A 186 7.57 -10.72 2.00
C LEU A 186 6.58 -11.89 1.98
N VAL A 187 5.42 -11.72 1.36
CA VAL A 187 4.33 -12.70 1.48
C VAL A 187 4.69 -13.96 0.70
N PRO A 188 4.74 -15.15 1.34
CA PRO A 188 5.05 -16.41 0.68
C PRO A 188 4.01 -16.73 -0.38
N ARG A 189 4.43 -17.42 -1.44
CA ARG A 189 3.58 -17.86 -2.56
C ARG A 189 3.39 -19.37 -2.64
N THR A 190 3.94 -20.09 -1.67
CA THR A 190 3.78 -21.52 -1.47
C THR A 190 3.38 -21.79 -0.02
N ASP A 191 3.01 -23.04 0.28
CA ASP A 191 2.87 -23.51 1.65
C ASP A 191 4.25 -23.79 2.25
N LEU A 192 4.60 -23.06 3.31
CA LEU A 192 5.92 -23.12 3.93
C LEU A 192 6.19 -24.40 4.71
N VAL A 193 5.14 -25.15 5.09
CA VAL A 193 5.29 -26.46 5.74
C VAL A 193 5.61 -27.53 4.69
N VAL A 194 5.01 -27.40 3.51
CA VAL A 194 5.21 -28.34 2.39
C VAL A 194 6.55 -28.08 1.69
N ASP A 195 6.98 -26.82 1.60
CA ASP A 195 8.21 -26.42 0.90
C ASP A 195 9.25 -25.77 1.86
N PRO A 196 10.00 -26.59 2.62
CA PRO A 196 11.02 -26.10 3.52
C PRO A 196 12.21 -25.45 2.78
N GLU A 197 12.47 -25.80 1.51
CA GLU A 197 13.53 -25.15 0.73
C GLU A 197 13.16 -23.70 0.39
N TYR A 198 11.89 -23.42 0.12
CA TYR A 198 11.39 -22.07 -0.07
C TYR A 198 11.47 -21.27 1.22
N LEU A 199 11.09 -21.88 2.35
CA LEU A 199 11.23 -21.28 3.68
C LEU A 199 12.68 -20.86 3.95
N ALA A 200 13.62 -21.79 3.73
CA ALA A 200 15.04 -21.53 3.92
C ALA A 200 15.57 -20.45 2.99
N ARG A 201 15.21 -20.48 1.70
CA ARG A 201 15.74 -19.57 0.68
C ARG A 201 15.34 -18.12 0.89
N PHE A 202 14.07 -17.88 1.24
CA PHE A 202 13.54 -16.51 1.30
C PHE A 202 13.47 -15.93 2.72
N TYR A 203 13.48 -16.76 3.77
CA TYR A 203 13.24 -16.29 5.15
C TYR A 203 14.37 -16.65 6.11
N GLU A 204 14.78 -17.92 6.21
CA GLU A 204 15.80 -18.30 7.20
C GLU A 204 17.19 -17.74 6.83
N ASN A 205 17.54 -17.76 5.54
CA ASN A 205 18.86 -17.30 5.07
C ASN A 205 18.90 -15.82 4.64
N SER A 206 17.83 -15.06 4.87
CA SER A 206 17.71 -13.68 4.35
C SER A 206 17.95 -12.59 5.41
N GLY A 207 18.08 -12.97 6.68
CA GLY A 207 18.24 -12.03 7.81
C GLY A 207 16.94 -11.30 8.20
N LEU A 208 15.79 -11.67 7.63
CA LEU A 208 14.50 -11.06 7.96
C LEU A 208 14.10 -11.31 9.43
N GLU A 209 14.43 -12.49 9.97
CA GLU A 209 14.16 -12.81 11.37
C GLU A 209 14.94 -11.91 12.34
N ASP A 210 16.20 -11.57 12.04
CA ASP A 210 16.98 -10.64 12.87
C ASP A 210 16.35 -9.24 12.91
N ILE A 211 15.80 -8.80 11.78
CA ILE A 211 15.05 -7.53 11.70
C ILE A 211 13.80 -7.63 12.57
N ARG A 212 13.00 -8.71 12.44
CA ARG A 212 11.79 -8.91 13.26
C ARG A 212 12.11 -8.92 14.76
N GLN A 213 13.17 -9.60 15.17
CA GLN A 213 13.61 -9.63 16.57
C GLN A 213 14.06 -8.26 17.10
N THR A 214 14.53 -7.37 16.23
CA THR A 214 14.86 -5.99 16.62
C THR A 214 13.59 -5.26 17.08
N PHE A 215 12.47 -5.42 16.37
CA PHE A 215 11.17 -4.87 16.78
C PHE A 215 10.58 -5.61 17.98
N GLU A 216 10.83 -6.90 18.13
CA GLU A 216 10.35 -7.63 19.32
C GLU A 216 10.96 -7.12 20.63
N LYS A 217 12.20 -6.64 20.57
CA LYS A 217 12.97 -6.21 21.75
C LYS A 217 12.93 -4.71 22.00
N HIS A 218 12.43 -3.91 21.05
CA HIS A 218 12.48 -2.46 21.14
C HIS A 218 11.39 -1.92 22.09
N PRO A 219 11.69 -0.94 22.97
CA PRO A 219 10.74 -0.50 24.00
C PRO A 219 9.49 0.22 23.43
N GLN A 220 9.62 0.80 22.24
CA GLN A 220 8.53 1.54 21.58
C GLN A 220 7.61 0.68 20.72
N THR A 221 7.78 -0.64 20.74
CA THR A 221 7.08 -1.54 19.82
C THR A 221 6.37 -2.65 20.57
N GLN A 222 5.19 -3.02 20.08
CA GLN A 222 4.39 -4.12 20.58
C GLN A 222 3.87 -4.95 19.41
N PRO A 223 3.79 -6.28 19.51
CA PRO A 223 3.25 -7.09 18.43
C PRO A 223 1.81 -6.70 18.09
N HIS A 224 1.57 -6.30 16.85
CA HIS A 224 0.23 -6.09 16.31
C HIS A 224 -0.39 -7.45 15.95
N ARG A 225 -1.64 -7.68 16.35
CA ARG A 225 -2.38 -8.90 16.01
C ARG A 225 -3.55 -8.54 15.09
N PRO A 226 -3.39 -8.66 13.75
CA PRO A 226 -4.45 -8.31 12.82
C PRO A 226 -5.76 -9.01 13.15
N SER A 227 -6.90 -8.32 13.16
CA SER A 227 -8.18 -8.97 13.49
C SER A 227 -8.59 -10.01 12.44
N ALA A 228 -8.20 -9.78 11.18
CA ALA A 228 -8.43 -10.71 10.08
C ALA A 228 -7.52 -11.94 10.18
N LEU A 229 -8.11 -13.10 10.52
CA LEU A 229 -7.39 -14.38 10.55
C LEU A 229 -6.79 -14.74 9.19
N TYR A 230 -7.44 -14.35 8.10
CA TYR A 230 -6.91 -14.56 6.76
C TYR A 230 -5.57 -13.84 6.56
N LEU A 231 -5.44 -12.58 7.01
CA LEU A 231 -4.17 -11.85 6.95
C LEU A 231 -3.09 -12.58 7.76
N ARG A 232 -3.42 -13.04 8.97
CA ARG A 232 -2.49 -13.83 9.80
C ARG A 232 -2.01 -15.11 9.12
N SER A 233 -2.82 -15.71 8.25
CA SER A 233 -2.49 -16.97 7.58
C SER A 233 -1.64 -16.81 6.31
N ILE A 234 -1.63 -15.62 5.71
CA ILE A 234 -0.89 -15.39 4.46
C ILE A 234 0.49 -14.78 4.69
N VAL A 235 0.68 -14.03 5.78
CA VAL A 235 1.96 -13.40 6.10
C VAL A 235 3.04 -14.44 6.43
N SER A 236 4.29 -14.09 6.17
CA SER A 236 5.44 -14.94 6.49
C SER A 236 5.67 -15.03 8.01
N PRO A 237 6.40 -16.05 8.49
CA PRO A 237 6.85 -16.12 9.88
C PRO A 237 7.75 -14.94 10.30
N THR A 238 8.34 -14.23 9.34
CA THR A 238 9.24 -13.10 9.57
C THR A 238 8.58 -11.73 9.40
N ALA A 239 7.25 -11.69 9.23
CA ALA A 239 6.52 -10.45 8.99
C ALA A 239 6.69 -9.45 10.15
N LEU A 240 6.89 -8.18 9.81
CA LEU A 240 6.86 -7.08 10.77
C LEU A 240 5.42 -6.65 10.97
N LEU A 241 4.78 -7.16 12.02
CA LEU A 241 3.44 -6.80 12.47
C LEU A 241 3.55 -6.13 13.83
N TYR A 242 3.69 -4.82 13.86
CA TYR A 242 3.96 -4.07 15.10
C TYR A 242 3.13 -2.80 15.23
N GLU A 243 2.64 -2.57 16.44
CA GLU A 243 2.19 -1.27 16.92
C GLU A 243 3.42 -0.54 17.45
N ILE A 244 3.59 0.71 17.07
CA ILE A 244 4.77 1.53 17.33
C ILE A 244 4.28 2.84 17.96
N SER A 245 4.85 3.17 19.11
CA SER A 245 4.54 4.38 19.86
C SER A 245 5.65 5.42 19.75
N GLY A 246 5.25 6.68 19.62
CA GLY A 246 6.13 7.84 19.81
C GLY A 246 6.13 8.36 21.26
N GLU A 247 5.30 7.79 22.13
CA GLU A 247 5.07 8.33 23.47
C GLU A 247 6.35 8.30 24.32
N GLY A 248 6.67 9.45 24.92
CA GLY A 248 7.84 9.61 25.78
C GLY A 248 9.19 9.64 25.05
N VAL A 249 9.20 9.71 23.72
CA VAL A 249 10.42 9.85 22.91
C VAL A 249 10.63 11.31 22.52
N GLU A 250 11.84 11.82 22.67
CA GLU A 250 12.20 13.14 22.14
C GLU A 250 12.11 13.12 20.60
N GLY A 251 11.34 14.05 20.02
CA GLY A 251 11.01 14.01 18.60
C GLY A 251 9.81 13.10 18.24
N GLY A 252 9.21 12.43 19.23
CA GLY A 252 7.97 11.66 19.10
C GLY A 252 8.07 10.50 18.11
N LEU A 253 6.97 10.20 17.44
CA LEU A 253 6.88 9.09 16.49
C LEU A 253 7.86 9.26 15.31
N ASP A 254 8.13 10.48 14.86
CA ASP A 254 9.04 10.72 13.72
C ASP A 254 10.48 10.30 14.02
N ALA A 255 10.95 10.48 15.25
CA ALA A 255 12.26 9.97 15.68
C ALA A 255 12.29 8.44 15.66
N VAL A 256 11.25 7.78 16.16
CA VAL A 256 11.15 6.31 16.13
C VAL A 256 11.08 5.78 14.69
N ILE A 257 10.37 6.47 13.80
CA ILE A 257 10.34 6.11 12.38
C ILE A 257 11.73 6.22 11.76
N ALA A 258 12.43 7.34 11.98
CA ALA A 258 13.75 7.57 11.41
C ALA A 258 14.81 6.56 11.91
N ASP A 259 14.80 6.25 13.22
CA ASP A 259 15.84 5.45 13.86
C ASP A 259 15.61 3.94 13.77
N LEU A 260 14.35 3.50 13.81
CA LEU A 260 13.98 2.08 13.82
C LEU A 260 13.30 1.64 12.53
N VAL A 261 12.21 2.31 12.16
CA VAL A 261 11.30 1.81 11.11
C VAL A 261 11.92 1.91 9.73
N GLN A 262 12.47 3.08 9.40
CA GLN A 262 13.02 3.36 8.08
C GLN A 262 14.21 2.44 7.73
N PRO A 263 15.25 2.28 8.59
CA PRO A 263 16.35 1.38 8.28
C PRO A 263 15.91 -0.07 8.09
N ALA A 264 14.94 -0.54 8.90
CA ALA A 264 14.40 -1.89 8.77
C ALA A 264 13.59 -2.06 7.49
N ALA A 265 12.69 -1.14 7.19
CA ALA A 265 11.85 -1.21 6.01
C ALA A 265 12.66 -1.19 4.72
N VAL A 266 13.67 -0.32 4.65
CA VAL A 266 14.61 -0.28 3.53
C VAL A 266 15.33 -1.62 3.36
N LYS A 267 15.78 -2.26 4.44
CA LYS A 267 16.43 -3.58 4.37
C LYS A 267 15.47 -4.67 3.88
N VAL A 268 14.23 -4.71 4.36
CA VAL A 268 13.22 -5.69 3.91
C VAL A 268 12.94 -5.53 2.41
N VAL A 269 12.75 -4.29 1.93
CA VAL A 269 12.52 -4.02 0.51
C VAL A 269 13.76 -4.37 -0.33
N GLN A 270 14.97 -4.08 0.14
CA GLN A 270 16.20 -4.51 -0.53
C GLN A 270 16.30 -6.03 -0.61
N THR A 271 15.90 -6.75 0.45
CA THR A 271 15.82 -8.21 0.45
C THR A 271 14.81 -8.70 -0.59
N TRP A 272 13.62 -8.08 -0.67
CA TRP A 272 12.66 -8.38 -1.73
C TRP A 272 13.23 -8.19 -3.14
N VAL A 273 13.93 -7.08 -3.38
CA VAL A 273 14.58 -6.80 -4.67
C VAL A 273 15.60 -7.89 -5.02
N LYS A 274 16.42 -8.31 -4.05
CA LYS A 274 17.35 -9.43 -4.24
C LYS A 274 16.60 -10.74 -4.55
N SER A 275 15.49 -10.99 -3.87
CA SER A 275 14.68 -12.19 -4.03
C SER A 275 14.22 -12.36 -5.48
N PHE A 276 13.58 -11.37 -6.10
CA PHE A 276 13.07 -11.55 -7.47
C PHE A 276 14.13 -11.45 -8.56
N LYS A 277 15.24 -10.75 -8.29
CA LYS A 277 16.35 -10.63 -9.24
C LYS A 277 17.20 -11.89 -9.30
N TYR A 278 17.53 -12.48 -8.15
CA TYR A 278 18.59 -13.47 -8.06
C TYR A 278 18.17 -14.81 -7.45
N LEU A 279 17.16 -14.84 -6.57
CA LEU A 279 16.78 -16.05 -5.84
C LEU A 279 15.55 -16.76 -6.43
N GLY A 280 14.70 -16.01 -7.15
CA GLY A 280 13.51 -16.53 -7.80
C GLY A 280 13.85 -17.59 -8.85
N ARG A 281 13.23 -18.76 -8.71
CA ARG A 281 13.32 -19.88 -9.65
C ARG A 281 12.24 -19.75 -10.72
N ALA A 282 12.52 -20.24 -11.91
CA ALA A 282 11.51 -20.41 -12.96
C ALA A 282 10.55 -21.54 -12.57
N MET A 283 9.29 -21.43 -12.98
CA MET A 283 8.24 -22.38 -12.63
C MET A 283 7.79 -23.18 -13.86
N ASP A 284 7.52 -24.47 -13.65
CA ASP A 284 6.87 -25.32 -14.64
C ASP A 284 5.35 -25.07 -14.69
N SER A 285 4.64 -25.77 -15.58
CA SER A 285 3.20 -25.60 -15.78
C SER A 285 2.38 -25.85 -14.53
N ASP A 286 2.75 -26.84 -13.74
CA ASP A 286 1.96 -27.31 -12.61
C ASP A 286 2.18 -26.40 -11.41
N ALA A 287 3.43 -26.01 -11.17
CA ALA A 287 3.78 -24.97 -10.20
C ALA A 287 3.14 -23.62 -10.53
N MET A 288 3.12 -23.22 -11.81
CA MET A 288 2.42 -22.02 -12.27
C MET A 288 0.92 -22.08 -12.00
N ALA A 289 0.27 -23.23 -12.25
CA ALA A 289 -1.16 -23.40 -12.02
C ALA A 289 -1.51 -23.30 -10.53
N TYR A 290 -0.76 -23.99 -9.66
CA TYR A 290 -0.93 -23.90 -8.20
C TYR A 290 -0.75 -22.46 -7.71
N MET A 291 0.34 -21.81 -8.11
CA MET A 291 0.65 -20.45 -7.68
C MET A 291 -0.40 -19.45 -8.17
N LYS A 292 -0.90 -19.61 -9.40
CA LYS A 292 -2.00 -18.80 -9.90
C LYS A 292 -3.23 -18.90 -9.02
N THR A 293 -3.65 -20.12 -8.65
CA THR A 293 -4.80 -20.32 -7.76
C THR A 293 -4.60 -19.61 -6.43
N ARG A 294 -3.41 -19.71 -5.84
CA ARG A 294 -3.09 -19.10 -4.55
C ARG A 294 -3.04 -17.57 -4.63
N ASP A 295 -2.35 -17.03 -5.62
CA ASP A 295 -2.21 -15.58 -5.83
C ASP A 295 -3.56 -14.93 -6.14
N ASP A 296 -4.40 -15.57 -6.96
CA ASP A 296 -5.77 -15.10 -7.25
C ASP A 296 -6.66 -15.12 -6.00
N LEU A 297 -6.46 -16.08 -5.10
CA LEU A 297 -7.16 -16.11 -3.82
C LEU A 297 -6.69 -14.97 -2.92
N ILE A 298 -5.39 -14.71 -2.83
CA ILE A 298 -4.83 -13.56 -2.08
C ILE A 298 -5.39 -12.25 -2.60
N LYS A 299 -5.36 -12.01 -3.92
CA LYS A 299 -5.90 -10.80 -4.53
C LYS A 299 -7.38 -10.60 -4.19
N ARG A 300 -8.19 -11.62 -4.42
CA ARG A 300 -9.64 -11.56 -4.17
C ARG A 300 -9.96 -11.34 -2.69
N LYS A 301 -9.31 -12.08 -1.80
CA LYS A 301 -9.54 -11.96 -0.35
C LYS A 301 -9.00 -10.65 0.21
N GLY A 302 -7.90 -10.12 -0.31
CA GLY A 302 -7.42 -8.77 0.04
C GLY A 302 -8.47 -7.70 -0.28
N VAL A 303 -9.07 -7.75 -1.46
CA VAL A 303 -10.17 -6.85 -1.84
C VAL A 303 -11.40 -7.01 -0.94
N GLU A 304 -11.74 -8.23 -0.53
CA GLU A 304 -12.91 -8.49 0.33
C GLU A 304 -12.68 -8.01 1.78
N VAL A 305 -11.54 -8.38 2.36
CA VAL A 305 -11.23 -8.17 3.78
C VAL A 305 -10.91 -6.71 4.08
N ASP A 306 -10.18 -6.05 3.18
CA ASP A 306 -9.73 -4.67 3.42
C ASP A 306 -10.65 -3.65 2.72
N LEU A 307 -10.69 -3.68 1.39
CA LEU A 307 -11.40 -2.67 0.61
C LEU A 307 -12.93 -2.76 0.76
N SER A 308 -13.52 -3.95 0.57
CA SER A 308 -14.98 -4.10 0.50
C SER A 308 -15.67 -3.96 1.86
N ALA A 309 -14.96 -4.29 2.94
CA ALA A 309 -15.49 -4.17 4.30
C ALA A 309 -15.41 -2.74 4.85
N ASN A 310 -14.31 -2.02 4.57
CA ASN A 310 -14.04 -0.73 5.19
C ASN A 310 -14.36 0.47 4.30
N MET A 311 -14.12 0.38 2.98
CA MET A 311 -14.28 1.54 2.08
C MET A 311 -15.72 2.08 2.03
N PRO A 312 -16.79 1.27 1.97
CA PRO A 312 -18.15 1.80 1.91
C PRO A 312 -18.50 2.65 3.14
N ARG A 313 -18.00 2.27 4.32
CA ARG A 313 -18.22 3.00 5.57
C ARG A 313 -17.48 4.33 5.59
N LEU A 314 -16.26 4.38 5.05
CA LEU A 314 -15.39 5.54 5.14
C LEU A 314 -15.67 6.56 4.03
N PHE A 315 -15.94 6.08 2.81
CA PHE A 315 -16.02 6.90 1.60
C PHE A 315 -17.38 6.84 0.89
N GLY A 316 -18.27 5.94 1.30
CA GLY A 316 -19.55 5.68 0.63
C GLY A 316 -19.46 4.57 -0.43
N GLN A 317 -20.61 3.94 -0.70
CA GLN A 317 -20.70 2.76 -1.57
C GLN A 317 -20.22 3.03 -2.99
N GLU A 318 -20.56 4.19 -3.56
CA GLU A 318 -20.20 4.53 -4.94
C GLU A 318 -18.67 4.57 -5.13
N ILE A 319 -17.94 5.23 -4.23
CA ILE A 319 -16.48 5.28 -4.29
C ILE A 319 -15.89 3.89 -4.11
N ALA A 320 -16.40 3.13 -3.13
CA ALA A 320 -15.94 1.76 -2.90
C ALA A 320 -16.10 0.88 -4.15
N ASP A 321 -17.25 0.93 -4.81
CA ASP A 321 -17.53 0.14 -6.02
C ASP A 321 -16.58 0.51 -7.16
N ARG A 322 -16.30 1.81 -7.36
CA ARG A 322 -15.37 2.27 -8.41
C ARG A 322 -13.93 1.82 -8.12
N VAL A 323 -13.46 1.91 -6.88
CA VAL A 323 -12.12 1.45 -6.48
C VAL A 323 -12.00 -0.06 -6.63
N VAL A 324 -12.99 -0.83 -6.17
CA VAL A 324 -13.03 -2.30 -6.33
C VAL A 324 -13.05 -2.69 -7.81
N ALA A 325 -13.83 -1.98 -8.64
CA ALA A 325 -13.87 -2.22 -10.07
C ALA A 325 -12.53 -1.91 -10.75
N ALA A 326 -11.83 -0.85 -10.33
CA ALA A 326 -10.49 -0.54 -10.83
C ALA A 326 -9.47 -1.61 -10.45
N PHE A 327 -9.49 -2.10 -9.21
CA PHE A 327 -8.63 -3.21 -8.79
C PHE A 327 -8.89 -4.47 -9.63
N ARG A 328 -10.17 -4.86 -9.80
CA ARG A 328 -10.55 -6.03 -10.61
C ARG A 328 -10.20 -5.92 -12.10
N LYS A 329 -10.10 -4.70 -12.65
CA LYS A 329 -9.69 -4.44 -14.04
C LYS A 329 -8.17 -4.30 -14.21
N GLY A 330 -7.48 -3.94 -13.13
CA GLY A 330 -6.02 -3.85 -13.06
C GLY A 330 -5.35 -5.17 -12.75
N VAL A 331 -6.13 -6.16 -12.32
CA VAL A 331 -5.85 -7.61 -12.31
C VAL A 331 -6.29 -8.23 -13.64
#